data_AF-A0A524ADS9-F1
#
_entry.id   AF-A0A524ADS9-F1
#
_cell.length_a   1.000
_cell.length_b   1.000
_cell.length_c   1.000
_cell.angle_alpha   90.00
_cell.angle_beta   90.00
_cell.angle_gamma   90.00
#
_symmetry.space_group_name_H-M   'P 1'
#
loop_
_entity.id
_entity.type
_entity.pdbx_description
1 polymer ?
#
loop_
_entity_poly.entity_id
_entity_poly.type
_entity_poly.pdbx_seq_one_letter_code
_entity_poly.pdbx_strand_id
1 'polypeptide(L)'
;RFDATDAPLTHFRPREVGTSVERLRELGYERDCEGKPLERDDQLVELKVQDIILSNTCAEYLLRASKFVDELLQKFYGLKPYYNASWPADLAGHLVIGLAPHTSVGIVGRVIGFTDANVGYAHPFFHSAKRRDADGDEDAVILLLDALLNFSRRFLPSRRGGMMDAPLILNTRIDPSEIDKEAHNMDVMERYPLEFYEATLHYASPSELAQLMETVERRLGSEAQYAGLKFSFDTGNIAAGPHTSRYKTLETMEQKTSAQLGLAKKIRAVDERDVAERLIEHHFIPDLKGNMRAFASQQFRCTGCNSKYRRVPLRGQCTRCGGKLILTVTRGGVEKYLQIAMQIAHDYESSNYTEQRLKLVQRDIKSIFESDAHRQLSLADFL
;
A
#
# COMPACT_ATOMS: atom_id res chain seq x y z
N ARG A 1 -14.38 -6.43 -2.52
CA ARG A 1 -13.05 -5.92 -2.93
C ARG A 1 -12.17 -5.93 -1.69
N PHE A 2 -11.00 -6.55 -1.76
CA PHE A 2 -9.99 -6.51 -0.71
C PHE A 2 -8.72 -5.90 -1.30
N ASP A 3 -8.20 -4.85 -0.70
CA ASP A 3 -6.96 -4.20 -1.16
C ASP A 3 -5.76 -4.78 -0.40
N ALA A 4 -4.72 -5.13 -1.15
CA ALA A 4 -3.47 -5.67 -0.62
C ALA A 4 -2.29 -5.07 -1.38
N THR A 5 -1.22 -4.72 -0.67
CA THR A 5 0.05 -4.37 -1.31
C THR A 5 0.58 -5.56 -2.08
N ASP A 6 0.97 -5.35 -3.33
CA ASP A 6 1.53 -6.40 -4.16
C ASP A 6 2.99 -6.70 -3.79
N ALA A 7 3.37 -7.96 -3.97
CA ALA A 7 4.75 -8.38 -3.83
C ALA A 7 5.06 -9.46 -4.88
N PRO A 8 6.17 -9.35 -5.64
CA PRO A 8 6.53 -10.34 -6.64
C PRO A 8 7.09 -11.61 -5.98
N LEU A 9 6.71 -12.77 -6.49
CA LEU A 9 7.23 -14.06 -6.07
C LEU A 9 7.27 -15.02 -7.27
N THR A 10 8.38 -15.71 -7.47
CA THR A 10 8.50 -16.73 -8.54
C THR A 10 8.57 -18.15 -8.00
N HIS A 11 8.97 -18.32 -6.73
CA HIS A 11 9.14 -19.63 -6.09
C HIS A 11 8.61 -19.58 -4.67
N PHE A 12 8.08 -20.70 -4.19
CA PHE A 12 7.58 -20.82 -2.83
C PHE A 12 7.78 -22.25 -2.31
N ARG A 13 7.71 -22.42 -0.99
CA ARG A 13 7.60 -23.75 -0.38
C ARG A 13 6.17 -24.01 0.06
N PRO A 14 5.66 -25.25 -0.05
CA PRO A 14 4.32 -25.60 0.44
C PRO A 14 4.07 -25.17 1.90
N ARG A 15 5.08 -25.33 2.77
CA ARG A 15 5.01 -24.93 4.19
C ARG A 15 4.80 -23.43 4.41
N GLU A 16 5.25 -22.59 3.48
CA GLU A 16 5.16 -21.12 3.59
C GLU A 16 3.76 -20.59 3.26
N VAL A 17 2.97 -21.38 2.54
CA VAL A 17 1.64 -21.01 2.03
C VAL A 17 0.51 -21.81 2.69
N GLY A 18 0.85 -22.64 3.69
CA GLY A 18 -0.11 -23.42 4.46
C GLY A 18 -0.92 -24.43 3.64
N THR A 19 -0.39 -24.90 2.50
CA THR A 19 -1.09 -25.82 1.60
C THR A 19 -0.34 -27.15 1.52
N SER A 20 -1.06 -28.25 1.74
CA SER A 20 -0.48 -29.61 1.71
C SER A 20 0.08 -29.95 0.33
N VAL A 21 1.13 -30.78 0.30
CA VAL A 21 1.75 -31.28 -0.93
C VAL A 21 0.73 -31.97 -1.84
N GLU A 22 -0.17 -32.77 -1.27
CA GLU A 22 -1.24 -33.47 -1.99
C GLU A 22 -2.14 -32.47 -2.73
N ARG A 23 -2.60 -31.43 -2.03
CA ARG A 23 -3.43 -30.37 -2.61
C ARG A 23 -2.69 -29.60 -3.71
N LEU A 24 -1.40 -29.33 -3.56
CA LEU A 24 -0.60 -28.69 -4.62
C LEU A 24 -0.47 -29.59 -5.85
N ARG A 25 -0.29 -30.90 -5.67
CA ARG A 25 -0.31 -31.87 -6.78
C ARG A 25 -1.65 -31.86 -7.52
N GLU A 26 -2.78 -31.80 -6.81
CA GLU A 26 -4.11 -31.64 -7.43
C GLU A 26 -4.26 -30.34 -8.22
N LEU A 27 -3.59 -29.27 -7.80
CA LEU A 27 -3.52 -27.98 -8.51
C LEU A 27 -2.55 -28.01 -9.70
N GLY A 28 -1.85 -29.13 -9.91
CA GLY A 28 -0.95 -29.39 -11.03
C GLY A 28 0.52 -29.09 -10.75
N TYR A 29 0.94 -29.01 -9.48
CA TYR A 29 2.34 -28.90 -9.08
C TYR A 29 2.93 -30.29 -8.84
N GLU A 30 3.52 -30.89 -9.87
CA GLU A 30 4.04 -32.27 -9.80
C GLU A 30 5.51 -32.34 -9.41
N ARG A 31 6.27 -31.28 -9.71
CA ARG A 31 7.73 -31.24 -9.55
C ARG A 31 8.17 -29.95 -8.88
N ASP A 32 9.32 -30.02 -8.21
CA ASP A 32 10.03 -28.87 -7.67
C ASP A 32 10.82 -28.12 -8.77
N CYS A 33 11.48 -27.02 -8.40
CA CYS A 33 12.23 -26.18 -9.32
C CYS A 33 13.52 -26.84 -9.89
N GLU A 34 13.93 -27.98 -9.33
CA GLU A 34 15.02 -28.83 -9.82
C GLU A 34 14.52 -29.98 -10.70
N GLY A 35 13.19 -30.11 -10.86
CA GLY A 35 12.55 -31.16 -11.65
C GLY A 35 12.34 -32.48 -10.91
N LYS A 36 12.61 -32.54 -9.60
CA LYS A 36 12.33 -33.73 -8.76
C LYS A 36 10.84 -33.78 -8.41
N PRO A 37 10.26 -34.97 -8.16
CA PRO A 37 8.87 -35.09 -7.70
C PRO A 37 8.63 -34.28 -6.42
N LEU A 38 7.51 -33.56 -6.35
CA LEU A 38 7.12 -32.79 -5.17
C LEU A 38 6.55 -33.71 -4.10
N GLU A 39 7.34 -34.08 -3.09
CA GLU A 39 7.00 -35.04 -2.03
C GLU A 39 7.02 -34.43 -0.61
N ARG A 40 7.77 -33.35 -0.41
CA ARG A 40 7.97 -32.71 0.89
C ARG A 40 7.51 -31.26 0.86
N ASP A 41 7.16 -30.75 2.03
CA ASP A 41 6.69 -29.38 2.21
C ASP A 41 7.82 -28.32 2.27
N ASP A 42 9.07 -28.76 2.28
CA ASP A 42 10.29 -27.94 2.27
C ASP A 42 10.91 -27.74 0.88
N GLN A 43 10.40 -28.44 -0.14
CA GLN A 43 10.83 -28.29 -1.53
C GLN A 43 10.37 -26.95 -2.10
N LEU A 44 11.24 -26.32 -2.90
CA LEU A 44 10.94 -25.10 -3.62
C LEU A 44 10.23 -25.41 -4.93
N VAL A 45 9.07 -24.81 -5.13
CA VAL A 45 8.23 -25.00 -6.30
C VAL A 45 8.16 -23.70 -7.07
N GLU A 46 8.27 -23.77 -8.39
CA GLU A 46 8.09 -22.61 -9.28
C GLU A 46 6.60 -22.23 -9.33
N LEU A 47 6.27 -20.99 -8.97
CA LEU A 47 4.93 -20.44 -8.98
C LEU A 47 4.43 -20.28 -10.42
N LYS A 48 3.29 -20.88 -10.74
CA LYS A 48 2.65 -20.69 -12.04
C LYS A 48 2.16 -19.26 -12.19
N VAL A 49 2.21 -18.76 -13.42
CA VAL A 49 2.02 -17.34 -13.77
C VAL A 49 0.74 -16.67 -13.23
N GLN A 50 -0.38 -17.39 -13.14
CA GLN A 50 -1.66 -16.85 -12.64
C GLN A 50 -2.05 -17.39 -11.25
N ASP A 51 -1.14 -18.12 -10.59
CA ASP A 51 -1.35 -18.58 -9.23
C ASP A 51 -0.88 -17.50 -8.24
N ILE A 52 -1.67 -17.29 -7.19
CA ILE A 52 -1.42 -16.24 -6.19
C ILE A 52 -1.51 -16.77 -4.77
N ILE A 53 -0.75 -16.16 -3.88
CA ILE A 53 -0.73 -16.44 -2.44
C ILE A 53 -1.17 -15.17 -1.73
N LEU A 54 -2.20 -15.28 -0.90
CA LEU A 54 -2.85 -14.13 -0.26
C LEU A 54 -2.56 -14.07 1.23
N SER A 55 -2.68 -12.90 1.84
CA SER A 55 -2.57 -12.78 3.29
C SER A 55 -3.72 -13.50 4.02
N ASN A 56 -3.46 -13.95 5.25
CA ASN A 56 -4.50 -14.53 6.12
C ASN A 56 -5.67 -13.56 6.34
N THR A 57 -5.40 -12.26 6.44
CA THR A 57 -6.43 -11.20 6.51
C THR A 57 -7.34 -11.18 5.27
N CYS A 58 -6.76 -11.35 4.07
CA CYS A 58 -7.52 -11.47 2.83
C CYS A 58 -8.36 -12.75 2.84
N ALA A 59 -7.78 -13.86 3.30
CA ALA A 59 -8.45 -15.16 3.39
C ALA A 59 -9.73 -15.10 4.23
N GLU A 60 -9.68 -14.45 5.41
CA GLU A 60 -10.85 -14.26 6.27
C GLU A 60 -11.93 -13.38 5.63
N TYR A 61 -11.53 -12.38 4.84
CA TYR A 61 -12.48 -11.57 4.08
C TYR A 61 -13.13 -12.37 2.95
N LEU A 62 -12.34 -13.09 2.16
CA LEU A 62 -12.83 -13.91 1.06
C LEU A 62 -13.71 -15.07 1.56
N LEU A 63 -13.44 -15.63 2.74
CA LEU A 63 -14.29 -16.65 3.36
C LEU A 63 -15.68 -16.10 3.73
N ARG A 64 -15.77 -14.84 4.14
CA ARG A 64 -17.08 -14.19 4.36
C ARG A 64 -17.78 -13.91 3.03
N ALA A 65 -17.04 -13.48 2.02
CA ALA A 65 -17.57 -13.26 0.68
C ALA A 65 -18.08 -14.57 0.04
N SER A 66 -17.39 -15.69 0.22
CA SER A 66 -17.82 -16.99 -0.31
C SER A 66 -19.12 -17.47 0.33
N LYS A 67 -19.26 -17.32 1.66
CA LYS A 67 -20.51 -17.60 2.38
C LYS A 67 -21.65 -16.72 1.90
N PHE A 68 -21.40 -15.43 1.66
CA PHE A 68 -22.38 -14.53 1.06
C PHE A 68 -22.82 -15.01 -0.33
N VAL A 69 -21.89 -15.39 -1.21
CA VAL A 69 -22.21 -15.89 -2.54
C VAL A 69 -23.03 -17.19 -2.47
N ASP A 70 -22.68 -18.10 -1.57
CA ASP A 70 -23.43 -19.35 -1.39
C ASP A 70 -24.85 -19.10 -0.87
N GLU A 71 -25.03 -18.18 0.08
CA GLU A 71 -26.35 -17.77 0.54
C GLU A 71 -27.16 -17.07 -0.55
N LEU A 72 -26.52 -16.23 -1.36
CA LEU A 72 -27.14 -15.56 -2.49
C LEU A 72 -27.63 -16.59 -3.53
N LEU A 73 -26.80 -17.57 -3.87
CA LEU A 73 -27.16 -18.66 -4.77
C LEU A 73 -28.36 -19.46 -4.25
N GLN A 74 -28.35 -19.84 -2.98
CA GLN A 74 -29.41 -20.67 -2.40
C GLN A 74 -30.71 -19.88 -2.17
N LYS A 75 -30.64 -18.76 -1.46
CA LYS A 75 -31.82 -18.03 -0.97
C LYS A 75 -32.46 -17.15 -2.04
N PHE A 76 -31.67 -16.59 -2.95
CA PHE A 76 -32.17 -15.68 -3.98
C PHE A 76 -32.32 -16.36 -5.34
N TYR A 77 -31.33 -17.13 -5.78
CA TYR A 77 -31.35 -17.78 -7.10
C TYR A 77 -31.90 -19.21 -7.10
N GLY A 78 -32.10 -19.84 -5.92
CA GLY A 78 -32.57 -21.23 -5.83
C GLY A 78 -31.58 -22.28 -6.36
N LEU A 79 -30.29 -21.95 -6.38
CA LEU A 79 -29.20 -22.81 -6.86
C LEU A 79 -28.45 -23.46 -5.68
N LYS A 80 -27.66 -24.50 -5.98
CA LYS A 80 -26.76 -25.12 -4.99
C LYS A 80 -25.64 -24.13 -4.60
N PRO A 81 -25.08 -24.24 -3.37
CA PRO A 81 -23.85 -23.52 -3.02
C PRO A 81 -22.72 -23.90 -3.99
N TYR A 82 -21.82 -22.95 -4.23
CA TYR A 82 -20.67 -23.12 -5.11
C TYR A 82 -19.37 -23.33 -4.33
N TYR A 83 -19.10 -22.49 -3.33
CA TYR A 83 -17.83 -22.53 -2.59
C TYR A 83 -17.86 -23.59 -1.49
N ASN A 84 -18.93 -23.63 -0.69
CA ASN A 84 -19.07 -24.50 0.48
C ASN A 84 -17.86 -24.42 1.45
N ALA A 85 -17.24 -23.24 1.54
CA ALA A 85 -16.02 -23.03 2.30
C ALA A 85 -16.32 -22.80 3.79
N SER A 86 -15.71 -23.63 4.65
CA SER A 86 -15.80 -23.51 6.10
C SER A 86 -14.56 -22.84 6.69
N TRP A 87 -13.40 -23.11 6.09
CA TRP A 87 -12.09 -22.61 6.50
C TRP A 87 -11.39 -21.88 5.36
N PRO A 88 -10.43 -20.97 5.64
CA PRO A 88 -9.68 -20.28 4.60
C PRO A 88 -9.03 -21.22 3.57
N ALA A 89 -8.48 -22.36 4.04
CA ALA A 89 -7.83 -23.35 3.18
C ALA A 89 -8.76 -23.93 2.09
N ASP A 90 -10.08 -23.95 2.30
CA ASP A 90 -11.05 -24.43 1.32
C ASP A 90 -11.10 -23.52 0.07
N LEU A 91 -10.60 -22.28 0.17
CA LEU A 91 -10.52 -21.34 -0.95
C LEU A 91 -9.36 -21.67 -1.91
N ALA A 92 -8.41 -22.53 -1.52
CA ALA A 92 -7.33 -22.94 -2.40
C ALA A 92 -7.88 -23.68 -3.64
N GLY A 93 -7.53 -23.19 -4.83
CA GLY A 93 -8.02 -23.64 -6.13
C GLY A 93 -9.16 -22.80 -6.69
N HIS A 94 -9.82 -21.96 -5.89
CA HIS A 94 -10.85 -21.06 -6.40
C HIS A 94 -10.24 -19.85 -7.11
N LEU A 95 -11.00 -19.35 -8.10
CA LEU A 95 -10.59 -18.23 -8.93
C LEU A 95 -10.98 -16.90 -8.30
N VAL A 96 -10.09 -15.94 -8.46
CA VAL A 96 -10.27 -14.54 -8.11
C VAL A 96 -9.98 -13.65 -9.32
N ILE A 97 -10.38 -12.40 -9.22
CA ILE A 97 -10.00 -11.33 -10.13
C ILE A 97 -9.05 -10.43 -9.35
N GLY A 98 -7.82 -10.31 -9.86
CA GLY A 98 -6.91 -9.23 -9.49
C GLY A 98 -7.23 -8.00 -10.33
N LEU A 99 -7.37 -6.84 -9.70
CA LEU A 99 -7.68 -5.58 -10.37
C LEU A 99 -6.86 -4.45 -9.76
N ALA A 100 -6.08 -3.77 -10.60
CA ALA A 100 -5.34 -2.59 -10.17
C ALA A 100 -6.26 -1.36 -10.07
N PRO A 101 -6.07 -0.48 -9.07
CA PRO A 101 -6.64 0.86 -9.08
C PRO A 101 -6.36 1.59 -10.40
N HIS A 102 -7.23 2.49 -10.79
CA HIS A 102 -7.14 3.26 -12.03
C HIS A 102 -7.05 2.41 -13.30
N THR A 103 -7.51 1.15 -13.25
CA THR A 103 -7.66 0.28 -14.43
C THR A 103 -9.08 -0.27 -14.53
N SER A 104 -9.39 -0.94 -15.64
CA SER A 104 -10.71 -1.56 -15.86
C SER A 104 -10.62 -2.99 -16.43
N VAL A 105 -9.41 -3.54 -16.48
CA VAL A 105 -9.15 -4.91 -16.92
C VAL A 105 -8.75 -5.72 -15.70
N GLY A 106 -9.60 -6.66 -15.32
CA GLY A 106 -9.28 -7.63 -14.27
C GLY A 106 -8.52 -8.81 -14.83
N ILE A 107 -7.54 -9.33 -14.10
CA ILE A 107 -6.80 -10.54 -14.46
C ILE A 107 -7.31 -11.68 -13.60
N VAL A 108 -7.72 -12.78 -14.23
CA VAL A 108 -8.14 -13.97 -13.50
C VAL A 108 -6.91 -14.63 -12.88
N GLY A 109 -6.95 -14.84 -11.57
CA GLY A 109 -5.94 -15.58 -10.82
C GLY A 109 -6.56 -16.75 -10.06
N ARG A 110 -5.73 -17.68 -9.62
CA ARG A 110 -6.14 -18.83 -8.80
C ARG A 110 -5.41 -18.77 -7.47
N VAL A 111 -6.16 -18.86 -6.37
CA VAL A 111 -5.57 -18.88 -5.04
C VAL A 111 -4.92 -20.24 -4.80
N ILE A 112 -3.66 -20.30 -4.40
CA ILE A 112 -2.98 -21.56 -4.10
C ILE A 112 -2.60 -21.74 -2.64
N GLY A 113 -2.75 -20.71 -1.81
CA GLY A 113 -2.45 -20.76 -0.40
C GLY A 113 -2.47 -19.38 0.26
N PHE A 114 -2.13 -19.36 1.54
CA PHE A 114 -2.18 -18.17 2.37
C PHE A 114 -0.93 -18.01 3.23
N THR A 115 -0.63 -16.77 3.60
CA THR A 115 0.58 -16.43 4.35
C THR A 115 0.30 -15.41 5.45
N ASP A 116 1.15 -15.41 6.48
CA ASP A 116 1.09 -14.44 7.58
C ASP A 116 1.58 -13.04 7.17
N ALA A 117 2.27 -12.92 6.04
CA ALA A 117 2.64 -11.62 5.49
C ALA A 117 1.39 -10.84 5.05
N ASN A 118 1.34 -9.54 5.37
CA ASN A 118 0.24 -8.64 4.97
C ASN A 118 0.42 -8.10 3.54
N VAL A 119 0.73 -8.97 2.59
CA VAL A 119 0.90 -8.65 1.16
C VAL A 119 0.22 -9.71 0.30
N GLY A 120 -0.05 -9.39 -0.96
CA GLY A 120 -0.47 -10.36 -1.97
C GLY A 120 0.72 -10.77 -2.84
N TYR A 121 1.20 -12.01 -2.67
CA TYR A 121 2.25 -12.54 -3.53
C TYR A 121 1.65 -13.08 -4.83
N ALA A 122 2.27 -12.72 -5.95
CA ALA A 122 1.95 -13.30 -7.23
C ALA A 122 3.19 -13.31 -8.13
N HIS A 123 3.12 -14.06 -9.23
CA HIS A 123 4.13 -14.01 -10.26
C HIS A 123 4.27 -12.57 -10.80
N PRO A 124 5.49 -12.06 -11.08
CA PRO A 124 5.69 -10.71 -11.62
C PRO A 124 4.81 -10.39 -12.83
N PHE A 125 4.61 -11.37 -13.72
CA PHE A 125 3.73 -11.21 -14.88
C PHE A 125 2.27 -10.94 -14.50
N PHE A 126 1.78 -11.49 -13.38
CA PHE A 126 0.44 -11.20 -12.88
C PHE A 126 0.32 -9.75 -12.39
N HIS A 127 1.38 -9.20 -11.80
CA HIS A 127 1.45 -7.78 -11.42
C HIS A 127 1.52 -6.88 -12.64
N SER A 128 2.47 -7.12 -13.54
CA SER A 128 2.62 -6.32 -14.77
C SER A 128 1.42 -6.43 -15.73
N ALA A 129 0.72 -7.57 -15.79
CA ALA A 129 -0.51 -7.70 -16.58
C ALA A 129 -1.65 -6.80 -16.07
N LYS A 130 -1.63 -6.44 -14.78
CA LYS A 130 -2.55 -5.47 -14.17
C LYS A 130 -2.09 -4.03 -14.35
N ARG A 131 -1.00 -3.79 -15.09
CA ARG A 131 -0.32 -2.49 -15.24
C ARG A 131 0.17 -1.94 -13.90
N ARG A 132 0.78 -2.83 -13.12
CA ARG A 132 1.41 -2.52 -11.85
C ARG A 132 2.89 -2.78 -11.92
N ASP A 133 3.60 -1.86 -11.28
CA ASP A 133 5.00 -2.00 -10.99
C ASP A 133 5.12 -2.56 -9.56
N ALA A 134 6.12 -3.38 -9.30
CA ALA A 134 6.31 -3.99 -7.99
C ALA A 134 7.00 -3.03 -6.99
N ASP A 135 6.58 -1.76 -6.96
CA ASP A 135 7.21 -0.67 -6.20
C ASP A 135 6.43 -0.24 -4.94
N GLY A 136 5.47 -1.09 -4.52
CA GLY A 136 4.64 -0.89 -3.33
C GLY A 136 3.21 -0.44 -3.64
N ASP A 137 2.75 -0.69 -4.87
CA ASP A 137 1.38 -0.47 -5.28
C ASP A 137 0.39 -1.41 -4.53
N GLU A 138 -0.87 -1.02 -4.55
CA GLU A 138 -1.96 -1.84 -4.00
C GLU A 138 -2.82 -2.42 -5.12
N ASP A 139 -3.15 -3.69 -4.97
CA ASP A 139 -4.03 -4.43 -5.85
C ASP A 139 -5.29 -4.88 -5.14
N ALA A 140 -6.39 -4.90 -5.90
CA ALA A 140 -7.66 -5.37 -5.42
C ALA A 140 -7.88 -6.84 -5.79
N VAL A 141 -8.37 -7.63 -4.83
CA VAL A 141 -8.77 -9.03 -5.04
C VAL A 141 -10.27 -9.17 -4.81
N ILE A 142 -10.94 -9.88 -5.73
CA ILE A 142 -12.38 -10.14 -5.71
C ILE A 142 -12.61 -11.61 -6.08
N LEU A 143 -13.51 -12.33 -5.40
CA LEU A 143 -13.91 -13.66 -5.83
C LEU A 143 -14.54 -13.59 -7.23
N LEU A 144 -14.16 -14.50 -8.14
CA LEU A 144 -14.62 -14.45 -9.53
C LEU A 144 -16.16 -14.53 -9.62
N LEU A 145 -16.78 -15.47 -8.91
CA LEU A 145 -18.23 -15.65 -8.98
C LEU A 145 -19.00 -14.48 -8.32
N ASP A 146 -18.44 -13.89 -7.27
CA ASP A 146 -19.00 -12.68 -6.65
C ASP A 146 -19.09 -11.54 -7.67
N ALA A 147 -18.00 -11.27 -8.38
CA ALA A 147 -17.98 -10.25 -9.43
C ALA A 147 -18.98 -10.57 -10.54
N LEU A 148 -19.07 -11.82 -11.00
CA LEU A 148 -20.00 -12.20 -12.08
C LEU A 148 -21.48 -12.01 -11.70
N LEU A 149 -21.84 -12.29 -10.45
CA LEU A 149 -23.23 -12.18 -9.98
C LEU A 149 -23.61 -10.74 -9.62
N ASN A 150 -22.70 -10.00 -8.99
CA ASN A 150 -23.03 -8.74 -8.32
C ASN A 150 -22.56 -7.49 -9.08
N PHE A 151 -21.77 -7.65 -10.15
CA PHE A 151 -21.36 -6.54 -10.99
C PHE A 151 -22.43 -6.16 -12.03
N SER A 152 -22.71 -4.87 -12.14
CA SER A 152 -23.46 -4.32 -13.27
C SER A 152 -22.96 -2.93 -13.62
N ARG A 153 -22.78 -2.66 -14.92
CA ARG A 153 -22.45 -1.31 -15.42
C ARG A 153 -23.48 -0.25 -15.02
N ARG A 154 -24.72 -0.66 -14.71
CA ARG A 154 -25.79 0.24 -14.23
C ARG A 154 -25.49 0.88 -12.87
N PHE A 155 -24.61 0.26 -12.07
CA PHE A 155 -24.21 0.78 -10.76
C PHE A 155 -22.99 1.69 -10.85
N LEU A 156 -22.35 1.82 -12.02
CA LEU A 156 -21.17 2.66 -12.17
C LEU A 156 -21.55 4.16 -12.14
N PRO A 157 -20.79 5.00 -11.42
CA PRO A 157 -21.04 6.43 -11.39
C PRO A 157 -20.92 7.06 -12.78
N SER A 158 -21.85 7.95 -13.11
CA SER A 158 -21.93 8.64 -14.41
C SER A 158 -20.88 9.76 -14.60
N ARG A 159 -20.05 10.03 -13.58
CA ARG A 159 -19.01 11.06 -13.62
C ARG A 159 -17.69 10.50 -14.16
N ARG A 160 -16.86 11.36 -14.75
CA ARG A 160 -15.50 10.99 -15.22
C ARG A 160 -14.71 10.35 -14.08
N GLY A 161 -14.02 9.25 -14.39
CA GLY A 161 -13.27 8.44 -13.42
C GLY A 161 -14.10 7.34 -12.74
N GLY A 162 -15.43 7.36 -12.85
CA GLY A 162 -16.30 6.38 -12.20
C GLY A 162 -16.31 4.98 -12.82
N MET A 163 -15.77 4.82 -14.03
CA MET A 163 -15.65 3.54 -14.71
C MET A 163 -14.33 2.79 -14.41
N MET A 164 -13.37 3.51 -13.83
CA MET A 164 -12.11 2.91 -13.37
C MET A 164 -12.38 2.19 -12.05
N ASP A 165 -11.52 1.22 -11.70
CA ASP A 165 -11.65 0.36 -10.51
C ASP A 165 -12.82 -0.64 -10.58
N ALA A 166 -13.32 -0.91 -11.78
CA ALA A 166 -14.32 -1.92 -12.05
C ALA A 166 -13.84 -2.90 -13.13
N PRO A 167 -14.04 -4.22 -12.97
CA PRO A 167 -13.61 -5.22 -13.96
C PRO A 167 -14.54 -5.22 -15.18
N LEU A 168 -14.37 -4.24 -16.08
CA LEU A 168 -15.16 -4.11 -17.31
C LEU A 168 -14.81 -5.20 -18.34
N ILE A 169 -13.57 -5.65 -18.31
CA ILE A 169 -13.00 -6.72 -19.14
C ILE A 169 -12.26 -7.67 -18.20
N LEU A 170 -12.34 -8.97 -18.47
CA LEU A 170 -11.57 -9.99 -17.76
C LEU A 170 -10.58 -10.64 -18.72
N ASN A 171 -9.31 -10.62 -18.36
CA ASN A 171 -8.31 -11.40 -19.06
C ASN A 171 -8.10 -12.74 -18.35
N THR A 172 -8.26 -13.83 -19.09
CA THR A 172 -8.16 -15.19 -18.58
C THR A 172 -6.77 -15.79 -18.75
N ARG A 173 -5.92 -15.21 -19.61
CA ARG A 173 -4.58 -15.72 -19.93
C ARG A 173 -3.59 -14.58 -20.01
N ILE A 174 -2.43 -14.75 -19.40
CA ILE A 174 -1.35 -13.77 -19.49
C ILE A 174 -0.42 -14.18 -20.64
N ASP A 175 -0.23 -13.30 -21.61
CA ASP A 175 0.84 -13.37 -22.59
C ASP A 175 1.99 -12.45 -22.14
N PRO A 176 3.16 -12.98 -21.76
CA PRO A 176 4.30 -12.17 -21.33
C PRO A 176 4.79 -11.18 -22.38
N SER A 177 4.43 -11.31 -23.65
CA SER A 177 4.78 -10.30 -24.67
C SER A 177 3.91 -9.04 -24.61
N GLU A 178 2.72 -9.11 -24.00
CA GLU A 178 1.74 -8.00 -23.94
C GLU A 178 1.71 -7.27 -22.59
N ILE A 179 2.43 -7.76 -21.58
CA ILE A 179 2.53 -7.14 -20.25
C ILE A 179 3.51 -5.96 -20.26
N ASP A 180 3.53 -5.23 -19.13
CA ASP A 180 4.49 -4.13 -18.94
C ASP A 180 5.96 -4.61 -19.01
N LYS A 181 6.83 -3.71 -19.47
CA LYS A 181 8.26 -3.96 -19.69
C LYS A 181 9.07 -4.11 -18.41
N GLU A 182 8.56 -3.66 -17.26
CA GLU A 182 9.30 -3.85 -16.00
C GLU A 182 9.63 -5.33 -15.76
N ALA A 183 8.65 -6.22 -15.93
CA ALA A 183 8.86 -7.67 -15.82
C ALA A 183 9.81 -8.24 -16.88
N HIS A 184 9.96 -7.59 -18.04
CA HIS A 184 10.88 -8.03 -19.09
C HIS A 184 12.35 -7.86 -18.69
N ASN A 185 12.64 -6.90 -17.81
CA ASN A 185 13.98 -6.60 -17.31
C ASN A 185 14.41 -7.49 -16.14
N MET A 186 13.56 -8.41 -15.67
CA MET A 186 13.89 -9.27 -14.55
C MET A 186 14.98 -10.28 -14.93
N ASP A 187 16.06 -10.33 -14.16
CA ASP A 187 17.11 -11.35 -14.27
C ASP A 187 16.56 -12.72 -13.82
N VAL A 188 16.87 -13.76 -14.59
CA VAL A 188 16.32 -15.11 -14.36
C VAL A 188 17.42 -16.16 -14.19
N MET A 189 18.60 -15.73 -13.75
CA MET A 189 19.78 -16.56 -13.53
C MET A 189 19.92 -16.99 -12.07
N GLU A 190 20.42 -18.22 -11.85
CA GLU A 190 20.73 -18.70 -10.50
C GLU A 190 21.95 -17.97 -9.92
N ARG A 191 22.95 -17.64 -10.75
CA ARG A 191 24.13 -16.88 -10.32
C ARG A 191 24.52 -15.91 -11.41
N TYR A 192 24.96 -14.73 -11.01
CA TYR A 192 25.56 -13.81 -11.95
C TYR A 192 26.94 -14.32 -12.41
N PRO A 193 27.29 -14.12 -13.69
CA PRO A 193 28.60 -14.48 -14.24
C PRO A 193 29.72 -13.64 -13.63
N LEU A 194 30.97 -14.13 -13.68
CA LEU A 194 32.13 -13.43 -13.12
C LEU A 194 32.32 -12.06 -13.78
N GLU A 195 32.13 -12.02 -15.09
CA GLU A 195 32.30 -10.86 -15.95
C GLU A 195 31.34 -9.72 -15.54
N PHE A 196 30.15 -10.05 -15.02
CA PHE A 196 29.25 -9.04 -14.44
C PHE A 196 29.90 -8.36 -13.24
N TYR A 197 30.46 -9.12 -12.30
CA TYR A 197 31.11 -8.58 -11.11
C TYR A 197 32.35 -7.74 -11.47
N GLU A 198 33.19 -8.22 -12.38
CA GLU A 198 34.35 -7.46 -12.88
C GLU A 198 33.93 -6.18 -13.59
N ALA A 199 32.81 -6.20 -14.30
CA ALA A 199 32.27 -5.03 -14.97
C ALA A 199 31.83 -3.92 -14.01
N THR A 200 31.31 -4.30 -12.84
CA THR A 200 30.94 -3.32 -11.81
C THR A 200 32.13 -2.51 -11.29
N LEU A 201 33.36 -3.05 -11.33
CA LEU A 201 34.57 -2.36 -10.83
C LEU A 201 34.98 -1.15 -11.67
N HIS A 202 34.58 -1.13 -12.94
CA HIS A 202 34.85 -0.01 -13.85
C HIS A 202 33.60 0.80 -14.19
N TYR A 203 32.51 0.61 -13.45
CA TYR A 203 31.24 1.33 -13.64
C TYR A 203 30.66 1.20 -15.05
N ALA A 204 30.75 -0.01 -15.64
CA ALA A 204 30.16 -0.31 -16.93
C ALA A 204 28.65 0.02 -16.96
N SER A 205 28.15 0.48 -18.10
CA SER A 205 26.71 0.65 -18.28
C SER A 205 26.01 -0.72 -18.34
N PRO A 206 24.80 -0.90 -17.75
CA PRO A 206 24.08 -2.17 -17.81
C PRO A 206 23.85 -2.69 -19.25
N SER A 207 23.71 -1.77 -20.21
CA SER A 207 23.54 -2.09 -21.63
C SER A 207 24.75 -2.80 -22.26
N GLU A 208 25.96 -2.63 -21.71
CA GLU A 208 27.16 -3.35 -22.16
C GLU A 208 27.10 -4.84 -21.80
N LEU A 209 26.39 -5.18 -20.72
CA LEU A 209 26.25 -6.54 -20.21
C LEU A 209 24.95 -7.22 -20.65
N ALA A 210 24.08 -6.53 -21.38
CA ALA A 210 22.77 -7.06 -21.80
C ALA A 210 22.87 -8.40 -22.56
N GLN A 211 23.95 -8.63 -23.30
CA GLN A 211 24.18 -9.89 -24.01
C GLN A 211 24.62 -11.04 -23.11
N LEU A 212 25.26 -10.73 -21.98
CA LEU A 212 25.75 -11.68 -21.00
C LEU A 212 24.62 -12.10 -20.03
N MET A 213 23.73 -11.17 -19.71
CA MET A 213 22.64 -11.37 -18.76
C MET A 213 21.46 -12.08 -19.44
N GLU A 214 20.87 -13.04 -18.74
CA GLU A 214 19.63 -13.68 -19.14
C GLU A 214 18.45 -13.03 -18.40
N THR A 215 17.60 -12.34 -19.16
CA THR A 215 16.39 -11.66 -18.69
C THR A 215 15.13 -12.33 -19.23
N VAL A 216 13.96 -11.98 -18.69
CA VAL A 216 12.66 -12.43 -19.21
C VAL A 216 12.48 -12.06 -20.68
N GLU A 217 12.90 -10.85 -21.10
CA GLU A 217 12.79 -10.39 -22.49
C GLU A 217 13.37 -11.41 -23.49
N ARG A 218 14.48 -12.04 -23.13
CA ARG A 218 15.19 -13.00 -23.99
C ARG A 218 14.47 -14.33 -24.16
N ARG A 219 13.52 -14.63 -23.29
CA ARG A 219 12.70 -15.85 -23.33
C ARG A 219 11.37 -15.66 -24.04
N LEU A 220 10.97 -14.42 -24.32
CA LEU A 220 9.71 -14.11 -24.99
C LEU A 220 9.59 -14.84 -26.34
N GLY A 221 8.39 -15.33 -26.64
CA GLY A 221 8.12 -16.11 -27.85
C GLY A 221 8.55 -17.58 -27.79
N SER A 222 9.17 -18.03 -26.70
CA SER A 222 9.46 -19.45 -26.44
C SER A 222 8.58 -20.02 -25.33
N GLU A 223 8.54 -21.35 -25.17
CA GLU A 223 7.83 -21.98 -24.04
C GLU A 223 8.47 -21.64 -22.69
N ALA A 224 9.77 -21.34 -22.68
CA ALA A 224 10.53 -20.98 -21.48
C ALA A 224 10.17 -19.62 -20.88
N GLN A 225 9.27 -18.87 -21.51
CA GLN A 225 8.74 -17.64 -20.90
C GLN A 225 7.90 -17.93 -19.66
N TYR A 226 7.23 -19.09 -19.58
CA TYR A 226 6.29 -19.43 -18.49
C TYR A 226 6.90 -20.27 -17.36
N ALA A 227 8.12 -20.79 -17.54
CA ALA A 227 8.73 -21.75 -16.62
C ALA A 227 10.27 -21.74 -16.71
N GLY A 228 10.92 -22.31 -15.70
CA GLY A 228 12.37 -22.38 -15.60
C GLY A 228 13.02 -21.07 -15.20
N LEU A 229 12.29 -20.13 -14.58
CA LEU A 229 12.89 -18.95 -13.98
C LEU A 229 13.77 -19.37 -12.80
N LYS A 230 14.88 -18.67 -12.58
CA LYS A 230 15.76 -18.92 -11.43
C LYS A 230 15.90 -17.66 -10.59
N PHE A 231 16.46 -17.84 -9.39
CA PHE A 231 16.72 -16.79 -8.42
C PHE A 231 18.08 -17.05 -7.78
N SER A 232 18.74 -16.01 -7.29
CA SER A 232 20.10 -16.14 -6.76
C SER A 232 20.21 -16.36 -5.26
N PHE A 233 19.20 -15.92 -4.49
CA PHE A 233 19.23 -15.99 -3.04
C PHE A 233 17.97 -16.66 -2.50
N ASP A 234 18.17 -17.72 -1.74
CA ASP A 234 17.10 -18.41 -1.04
C ASP A 234 16.73 -17.68 0.25
N THR A 235 15.47 -17.83 0.68
CA THR A 235 14.96 -17.31 1.95
C THR A 235 14.42 -18.46 2.80
N GLY A 236 14.46 -18.32 4.13
CA GLY A 236 13.95 -19.37 5.02
C GLY A 236 12.41 -19.51 5.00
N ASN A 237 11.74 -18.36 4.95
CA ASN A 237 10.28 -18.23 4.84
C ASN A 237 9.96 -16.82 4.29
N ILE A 238 9.07 -16.75 3.29
CA ILE A 238 8.61 -15.49 2.68
C ILE A 238 7.96 -14.51 3.67
N ALA A 239 7.45 -15.01 4.81
CA ALA A 239 6.78 -14.24 5.86
C ALA A 239 7.60 -14.13 7.17
N ALA A 240 8.91 -14.38 7.17
CA ALA A 240 9.73 -14.36 8.39
C ALA A 240 9.86 -12.96 9.05
N GLY A 241 9.48 -11.89 8.37
CA GLY A 241 9.60 -10.51 8.85
C GLY A 241 8.46 -10.06 9.78
N PRO A 242 8.57 -8.86 10.37
CA PRO A 242 7.49 -8.29 11.17
C PRO A 242 6.24 -8.04 10.30
N HIS A 243 5.12 -8.67 10.65
CA HIS A 243 3.89 -8.61 9.85
C HIS A 243 3.21 -7.23 9.79
N THR A 244 3.50 -6.35 10.76
CA THR A 244 2.89 -5.02 10.83
C THR A 244 3.97 -3.96 11.07
N SER A 245 3.91 -2.88 10.29
CA SER A 245 4.82 -1.76 10.47
C SER A 245 4.53 -1.05 11.80
N ARG A 246 5.59 -0.70 12.52
CA ARG A 246 5.48 0.08 13.77
C ARG A 246 4.77 1.42 13.54
N TYR A 247 4.82 1.97 12.33
CA TYR A 247 4.10 3.19 11.96
C TYR A 247 2.59 3.08 12.19
N LYS A 248 1.97 1.92 11.93
CA LYS A 248 0.54 1.68 12.13
C LYS A 248 0.16 1.58 13.62
N THR A 249 1.09 1.19 14.49
CA THR A 249 0.84 1.06 15.94
C THR A 249 0.99 2.37 16.71
N LEU A 250 1.61 3.40 16.11
CA LEU A 250 1.79 4.71 16.74
C LEU A 250 0.60 5.60 16.40
N GLU A 251 -0.13 6.06 17.41
CA GLU A 251 -1.37 6.84 17.21
C GLU A 251 -1.07 8.31 16.92
N THR A 252 -0.13 8.90 17.67
CA THR A 252 0.14 10.34 17.61
C THR A 252 1.31 10.69 16.70
N MET A 253 1.26 11.86 16.08
CA MET A 253 2.37 12.38 15.27
C MET A 253 3.64 12.58 16.10
N GLU A 254 3.50 13.01 17.36
CA GLU A 254 4.63 13.15 18.28
C GLU A 254 5.36 11.81 18.44
N GLN A 255 4.63 10.73 18.77
CA GLN A 255 5.20 9.39 18.88
C GLN A 255 5.86 8.93 17.57
N LYS A 256 5.23 9.21 16.41
CA LYS A 256 5.79 8.86 15.09
C LYS A 256 7.10 9.60 14.84
N THR A 257 7.15 10.90 15.09
CA THR A 257 8.34 11.72 14.93
C THR A 257 9.44 11.33 15.89
N SER A 258 9.13 11.12 17.18
CA SER A 258 10.10 10.63 18.17
C SER A 258 10.65 9.25 17.79
N ALA A 259 9.82 8.35 17.26
CA ALA A 259 10.28 7.04 16.80
C ALA A 259 11.17 7.14 15.55
N GLN A 260 10.83 8.00 14.58
CA GLN A 260 11.63 8.26 13.38
C GLN A 260 13.00 8.84 13.75
N LEU A 261 13.04 9.90 14.56
CA LEU A 261 14.30 10.54 14.95
C LEU A 261 15.10 9.68 15.94
N GLY A 262 14.42 8.93 16.81
CA GLY A 262 15.06 7.93 17.67
C GLY A 262 15.70 6.78 16.88
N LEU A 263 15.20 6.48 15.68
CA LEU A 263 15.86 5.56 14.75
C LEU A 263 17.05 6.23 14.07
N ALA A 264 16.93 7.50 13.65
CA ALA A 264 18.03 8.26 13.07
C ALA A 264 19.27 8.27 13.97
N LYS A 265 19.11 8.54 15.28
CA LYS A 265 20.21 8.48 16.27
C LYS A 265 20.91 7.13 16.39
N LYS A 266 20.27 6.04 15.95
CA LYS A 266 20.83 4.68 16.03
C LYS A 266 21.56 4.27 14.76
N ILE A 267 21.28 4.91 13.63
CA ILE A 267 21.79 4.51 12.32
C ILE A 267 22.99 5.38 11.97
N ARG A 268 24.17 4.76 11.85
CA ARG A 268 25.44 5.45 11.50
C ARG A 268 25.40 6.18 10.15
N ALA A 269 24.61 5.69 9.20
CA ALA A 269 24.51 6.26 7.86
C ALA A 269 23.54 7.46 7.77
N VAL A 270 22.86 7.81 8.86
CA VAL A 270 21.86 8.87 8.90
C VAL A 270 22.35 9.98 9.81
N ASP A 271 22.39 11.20 9.30
CA ASP A 271 22.62 12.40 10.10
C ASP A 271 21.28 12.82 10.73
N GLU A 272 21.15 12.63 12.04
CA GLU A 272 19.93 12.95 12.78
C GLU A 272 19.57 14.44 12.74
N ARG A 273 20.56 15.34 12.61
CA ARG A 273 20.35 16.78 12.53
C ARG A 273 19.77 17.14 11.17
N ASP A 274 20.34 16.62 10.08
CA ASP A 274 19.80 16.84 8.72
C ASP A 274 18.36 16.33 8.61
N VAL A 275 18.06 15.15 9.15
CA VAL A 275 16.70 14.60 9.15
C VAL A 275 15.73 15.47 9.95
N ALA A 276 16.13 15.95 11.13
CA ALA A 276 15.32 16.85 11.96
C ALA A 276 15.05 18.18 11.23
N GLU A 277 16.07 18.79 10.63
CA GLU A 277 15.96 20.03 9.87
C GLU A 277 15.02 19.86 8.67
N ARG A 278 15.20 18.81 7.86
CA ARG A 278 14.30 18.52 6.72
C ARG A 278 12.86 18.32 7.16
N LEU A 279 12.63 17.62 8.27
CA LEU A 279 11.30 17.41 8.82
C LEU A 279 10.64 18.76 9.20
N ILE A 280 11.39 19.65 9.85
CA ILE A 280 10.90 20.98 10.20
C ILE A 280 10.62 21.82 8.96
N GLU A 281 11.56 21.86 8.02
CA GLU A 281 11.52 22.77 6.87
C GLU A 281 10.49 22.36 5.81
N HIS A 282 10.36 21.06 5.54
CA HIS A 282 9.51 20.55 4.46
C HIS A 282 8.13 20.07 4.94
N HIS A 283 7.96 19.77 6.23
CA HIS A 283 6.67 19.32 6.76
C HIS A 283 6.07 20.29 7.77
N PHE A 284 6.74 20.59 8.89
CA PHE A 284 6.11 21.38 9.96
C PHE A 284 5.90 22.85 9.60
N ILE A 285 6.93 23.55 9.09
CA ILE A 285 6.79 24.97 8.72
C ILE A 285 5.73 25.17 7.62
N PRO A 286 5.71 24.38 6.53
CA PRO A 286 4.67 24.47 5.50
C PRO A 286 3.26 24.22 6.05
N ASP A 287 3.08 23.22 6.91
CA ASP A 287 1.77 22.92 7.52
C ASP A 287 1.29 24.06 8.43
N LEU A 288 2.14 24.55 9.34
CA LEU A 288 1.83 25.68 10.23
C LEU A 288 1.43 26.93 9.43
N LYS A 289 2.21 27.29 8.41
CA LYS A 289 1.92 28.45 7.55
C LYS A 289 0.66 28.24 6.71
N GLY A 290 0.46 27.02 6.21
CA GLY A 290 -0.73 26.64 5.44
C GLY A 290 -1.99 26.77 6.29
N ASN A 291 -1.99 26.19 7.48
CA ASN A 291 -3.10 26.26 8.44
C ASN A 291 -3.37 27.71 8.88
N MET A 292 -2.33 28.51 9.11
CA MET A 292 -2.47 29.93 9.42
C MET A 292 -3.13 30.73 8.30
N ARG A 293 -2.69 30.55 7.05
CA ARG A 293 -3.31 31.18 5.86
C ARG A 293 -4.75 30.73 5.68
N ALA A 294 -5.02 29.43 5.85
CA ALA A 294 -6.36 28.87 5.77
C ALA A 294 -7.26 29.47 6.86
N PHE A 295 -6.77 29.63 8.10
CA PHE A 295 -7.50 30.24 9.19
C PHE A 295 -7.90 31.69 8.90
N ALA A 296 -6.99 32.50 8.36
CA ALA A 296 -7.26 33.89 8.02
C ALA A 296 -8.25 34.07 6.86
N SER A 297 -8.34 33.09 5.95
CA SER A 297 -9.18 33.12 4.75
C SER A 297 -10.41 32.20 4.81
N GLN A 298 -10.68 31.61 5.98
CA GLN A 298 -11.66 30.54 6.13
C GLN A 298 -13.11 30.98 5.90
N GLN A 299 -13.98 29.99 5.72
CA GLN A 299 -15.44 30.14 5.73
C GLN A 299 -16.02 29.67 7.06
N PHE A 300 -17.29 30.01 7.29
CA PHE A 300 -18.03 29.61 8.49
C PHE A 300 -19.10 28.61 8.09
N ARG A 301 -19.21 27.50 8.83
CA ARG A 301 -20.20 26.44 8.58
C ARG A 301 -21.27 26.46 9.66
N CYS A 302 -22.54 26.35 9.26
CA CYS A 302 -23.63 26.09 10.22
C CYS A 302 -23.67 24.63 10.63
N THR A 303 -23.76 24.35 11.93
CA THR A 303 -23.88 22.96 12.44
C THR A 303 -25.22 22.30 12.12
N GLY A 304 -26.29 23.09 12.00
CA GLY A 304 -27.65 22.57 11.74
C GLY A 304 -27.92 22.25 10.28
N CYS A 305 -27.60 23.16 9.36
CA CYS A 305 -27.95 23.01 7.93
C CYS A 305 -26.75 22.93 6.97
N ASN A 306 -25.52 22.88 7.48
CA ASN A 306 -24.28 22.82 6.69
C ASN A 306 -24.05 23.96 5.68
N SER A 307 -24.88 25.01 5.71
CA SER A 307 -24.66 26.19 4.87
C SER A 307 -23.32 26.83 5.19
N LYS A 308 -22.57 27.19 4.14
CA LYS A 308 -21.27 27.85 4.24
C LYS A 308 -21.41 29.35 3.98
N TYR A 309 -20.78 30.16 4.80
CA TYR A 309 -20.75 31.61 4.68
C TYR A 309 -19.31 32.11 4.58
N ARG A 310 -19.03 33.02 3.64
CA ARG A 310 -17.73 33.68 3.54
C ARG A 310 -17.42 34.59 4.73
N ARG A 311 -18.44 35.18 5.34
CA ARG A 311 -18.35 36.05 6.52
C ARG A 311 -19.49 35.72 7.48
N VAL A 312 -19.26 35.88 8.78
CA VAL A 312 -20.32 35.73 9.79
C VAL A 312 -21.39 36.81 9.53
N PRO A 313 -22.68 36.46 9.38
CA PRO A 313 -23.77 37.42 9.34
C PRO A 313 -23.77 38.29 10.60
N LEU A 314 -24.13 39.57 10.49
CA LEU A 314 -24.13 40.49 11.64
C LEU A 314 -25.02 40.04 12.82
N ARG A 315 -26.03 39.20 12.57
CA ARG A 315 -26.87 38.58 13.61
C ARG A 315 -26.14 37.49 14.42
N GLY A 316 -24.94 37.10 14.04
CA GLY A 316 -24.15 36.03 14.69
C GLY A 316 -24.67 34.60 14.49
N GLN A 317 -25.79 34.43 13.77
CA GLN A 317 -26.48 33.15 13.58
C GLN A 317 -26.67 32.85 12.09
N CYS A 318 -26.91 31.57 11.77
CA CYS A 318 -27.23 31.13 10.41
C CYS A 318 -28.52 31.80 9.91
N THR A 319 -28.47 32.41 8.72
CA THR A 319 -29.63 33.08 8.12
C THR A 319 -30.71 32.11 7.63
N ARG A 320 -30.41 30.81 7.48
CA ARG A 320 -31.37 29.80 7.03
C ARG A 320 -32.10 29.08 8.15
N CYS A 321 -31.38 28.68 9.20
CA CYS A 321 -31.96 27.85 10.27
C CYS A 321 -31.75 28.39 11.69
N GLY A 322 -31.15 29.58 11.86
CA GLY A 322 -30.85 30.15 13.18
C GLY A 322 -29.74 29.43 13.96
N GLY A 323 -29.19 28.33 13.41
CA GLY A 323 -28.15 27.54 14.07
C GLY A 323 -26.81 28.27 14.23
N LYS A 324 -25.98 27.78 15.16
CA LYS A 324 -24.64 28.31 15.45
C LYS A 324 -23.71 28.14 14.25
N LEU A 325 -22.91 29.18 14.00
CA LEU A 325 -21.83 29.15 13.03
C LEU A 325 -20.53 28.80 13.72
N ILE A 326 -19.78 27.87 13.13
CA ILE A 326 -18.47 27.45 13.61
C ILE A 326 -17.39 27.72 12.56
N LEU A 327 -16.17 27.93 13.05
CA LEU A 327 -14.97 28.00 12.22
C LEU A 327 -14.71 26.65 11.55
N THR A 328 -14.24 26.66 10.31
CA THR A 328 -13.80 25.43 9.62
C THR A 328 -12.37 25.04 10.01
N VAL A 329 -11.55 26.02 10.39
CA VAL A 329 -10.19 25.83 10.92
C VAL A 329 -10.16 26.39 12.33
N THR A 330 -9.83 25.56 13.32
CA THR A 330 -9.77 25.96 14.72
C THR A 330 -8.38 26.49 15.07
N ARG A 331 -8.29 27.33 16.12
CA ARG A 331 -7.00 27.79 16.67
C ARG A 331 -6.05 26.62 17.00
N GLY A 332 -6.57 25.61 17.69
CA GLY A 332 -5.80 24.41 18.03
C GLY A 332 -5.29 23.64 16.80
N GLY A 333 -5.98 23.75 15.65
CA GLY A 333 -5.49 23.21 14.39
C GLY A 333 -4.29 23.98 13.81
N VAL A 334 -4.21 25.29 14.05
CA VAL A 334 -3.10 26.15 13.59
C VAL A 334 -1.87 26.01 14.49
N GLU A 335 -2.07 25.89 15.80
CA GLU A 335 -0.99 25.70 16.78
C GLU A 335 -0.48 24.24 16.85
N LYS A 336 -1.19 23.31 16.18
CA LYS A 336 -0.85 21.91 16.11
C LYS A 336 0.57 21.77 15.53
N TYR A 337 1.46 21.11 16.27
CA TYR A 337 2.88 20.88 15.95
C TYR A 337 3.87 22.00 16.23
N LEU A 338 3.46 23.22 16.58
CA LEU A 338 4.42 24.30 16.83
C LEU A 338 5.40 23.95 17.96
N GLN A 339 4.87 23.48 19.10
CA GLN A 339 5.68 23.11 20.26
C GLN A 339 6.59 21.90 19.96
N ILE A 340 6.06 20.90 19.25
CA ILE A 340 6.82 19.71 18.85
C ILE A 340 7.99 20.12 17.94
N ALA A 341 7.74 20.97 16.93
CA ALA A 341 8.79 21.44 16.02
C ALA A 341 9.87 22.25 16.75
N MET A 342 9.49 23.09 17.72
CA MET A 342 10.45 23.82 18.55
C MET A 342 11.29 22.89 19.43
N GLN A 343 10.66 21.88 20.03
CA GLN A 343 11.37 20.90 20.85
C GLN A 343 12.36 20.07 20.01
N ILE A 344 11.96 19.64 18.82
CA ILE A 344 12.85 18.93 17.89
C ILE A 344 14.01 19.82 17.47
N ALA A 345 13.76 21.10 17.16
CA ALA A 345 14.81 22.02 16.76
C ALA A 345 15.90 22.15 17.84
N HIS A 346 15.48 22.20 19.11
CA HIS A 346 16.35 22.25 20.26
C HIS A 346 17.08 20.92 20.52
N ASP A 347 16.35 19.82 20.59
CA ASP A 347 16.88 18.50 20.98
C ASP A 347 17.85 17.89 19.95
N TYR A 348 17.84 18.40 18.72
CA TYR A 348 18.68 17.97 17.60
C TYR A 348 19.61 19.08 17.10
N GLU A 349 19.75 20.17 17.88
CA GLU A 349 20.68 21.27 17.61
C GLU A 349 20.58 21.78 16.15
N SER A 350 19.35 22.02 15.69
CA SER A 350 19.08 22.50 14.34
C SER A 350 19.78 23.82 14.04
N SER A 351 20.00 24.11 12.76
CA SER A 351 20.62 25.35 12.31
C SER A 351 19.88 26.60 12.81
N ASN A 352 20.66 27.66 13.08
CA ASN A 352 20.12 28.94 13.53
C ASN A 352 19.03 29.49 12.60
N TYR A 353 19.15 29.22 11.29
CA TYR A 353 18.16 29.60 10.30
C TYR A 353 16.80 28.93 10.57
N THR A 354 16.80 27.61 10.73
CA THR A 354 15.59 26.83 11.02
C THR A 354 14.94 27.26 12.33
N GLU A 355 15.73 27.47 13.39
CA GLU A 355 15.23 27.99 14.65
C GLU A 355 14.58 29.38 14.52
N GLN A 356 15.25 30.31 13.81
CA GLN A 356 14.72 31.66 13.60
C GLN A 356 13.41 31.62 12.82
N ARG A 357 13.29 30.74 11.81
CA ARG A 357 12.04 30.55 11.09
C ARG A 357 10.91 30.04 11.98
N LEU A 358 11.19 29.09 12.86
CA LEU A 358 10.20 28.61 13.83
C LEU A 358 9.78 29.72 14.81
N LYS A 359 10.74 30.50 15.31
CA LYS A 359 10.47 31.66 16.18
C LYS A 359 9.61 32.72 15.48
N LEU A 360 9.86 32.97 14.18
CA LEU A 360 9.01 33.86 13.37
C LEU A 360 7.58 33.30 13.22
N VAL A 361 7.43 32.01 12.88
CA VAL A 361 6.10 31.37 12.78
C VAL A 361 5.37 31.42 14.11
N GLN A 362 6.05 31.17 15.23
CA GLN A 362 5.48 31.30 16.57
C GLN A 362 4.96 32.72 16.83
N ARG A 363 5.76 33.74 16.48
CA ARG A 363 5.36 35.14 16.64
C ARG A 363 4.14 35.48 15.80
N ASP A 364 4.12 35.04 14.54
CA ASP A 364 3.00 35.29 13.63
C ASP A 364 1.72 34.64 14.13
N ILE A 365 1.80 33.39 14.61
CA ILE A 365 0.67 32.68 15.23
C ILE A 365 0.17 33.43 16.47
N LYS A 366 1.07 33.83 17.39
CA LYS A 366 0.69 34.60 18.58
C LYS A 366 -0.01 35.90 18.20
N SER A 367 0.53 36.65 17.23
CA SER A 367 -0.05 37.91 16.77
C SER A 367 -1.47 37.77 16.20
N ILE A 368 -1.83 36.62 15.62
CA ILE A 368 -3.17 36.38 15.08
C ILE A 368 -4.20 36.12 16.18
N PHE A 369 -3.76 35.51 17.29
CA PHE A 369 -4.65 35.05 18.36
C PHE A 369 -4.57 35.87 19.65
N GLU A 370 -3.58 36.74 19.80
CA GLU A 370 -3.52 37.71 20.89
C GLU A 370 -4.69 38.69 20.76
N SER A 371 -5.64 38.59 21.68
CA SER A 371 -6.63 39.63 21.93
C SER A 371 -6.20 40.40 23.17
N ASP A 372 -6.17 41.73 23.09
CA ASP A 372 -5.91 42.62 24.23
C ASP A 372 -6.95 42.50 25.37
N ALA A 373 -8.06 41.76 25.17
CA ALA A 373 -9.20 41.76 26.08
C ALA A 373 -9.07 40.83 27.31
N HIS A 374 -8.32 39.72 27.24
CA HIS A 374 -8.21 38.76 28.36
C HIS A 374 -6.85 38.06 28.40
N ARG A 375 -5.90 38.66 29.13
CA ARG A 375 -4.63 38.02 29.49
C ARG A 375 -4.84 37.23 30.79
N GLN A 376 -4.94 35.90 30.70
CA GLN A 376 -4.89 35.03 31.87
C GLN A 376 -3.42 34.93 32.31
N LEU A 377 -3.05 35.66 33.36
CA LEU A 377 -1.72 35.62 33.95
C LEU A 377 -1.59 34.37 34.82
N SER A 378 -0.47 33.64 34.70
CA SER A 378 -0.17 32.57 35.62
C SER A 378 0.42 33.15 36.92
N LEU A 379 0.23 32.46 38.05
CA LEU A 379 0.82 32.87 39.34
C LEU A 379 2.36 32.97 39.29
N ALA A 380 2.99 32.22 38.38
CA ALA A 380 4.44 32.26 38.15
C ALA A 380 4.90 33.48 37.34
N ASP A 381 3.99 34.17 36.63
CA ASP A 381 4.32 35.44 35.96
C ASP A 381 4.33 36.65 36.93
N PHE A 382 3.95 36.41 38.19
CA PHE A 382 3.83 37.41 39.25
C PHE A 382 4.96 37.34 40.30
N LEU A 383 5.72 36.24 40.30
CA LEU A 383 6.91 36.01 41.13
C LEU A 383 8.15 36.22 40.26
#